data_AF-A0AAD8E7E2-F1
#
_entry.id   AF-A0AAD8E7E2-F1
#
_cell.length_a   1.000
_cell.length_b   1.000
_cell.length_c   1.000
_cell.angle_alpha   90.00
_cell.angle_beta   90.00
_cell.angle_gamma   90.00
#
_symmetry.space_group_name_H-M   'P 1'
#
loop_
_entity.id
_entity.type
_entity.pdbx_description
1 polymer ?
#
loop_
_entity_poly.entity_id
_entity_poly.type
_entity_poly.pdbx_seq_one_letter_code
_entity_poly.pdbx_strand_id
1 'polypeptide(L)'
;MFLRFRPAFCWVSSEISQTCGFSKYILLRPFSNSTIRKVMDSKVEKEKEKYHKMPLEEKRHLYRDKSFVVVDQIQTWADYFQKNKDRLKKQFSEYISTKEVDKCTADPTLNKKVSIWDGNITHLEIDAIANAANKSLLGGGGVDGAIHAAAGPGLRAECATLNGCQTGEAKITAGYLLPAKHVIHTVGPVGENSLLLKSCYKNCFQVLKDHKLRVLAFPCISTGSFVGYPNEPAAHIALGTTRKFLEKNPDSVDRVIFCLFLKKDVTIYENLMQIYFPIA
;
A
#
# COMPACT_ATOMS: atom_id res chain seq x y z
N MET A 1 -4.82 -53.35 5.50
CA MET A 1 -4.75 -52.83 4.12
C MET A 1 -3.31 -52.39 3.85
N PHE A 2 -2.48 -53.36 3.49
CA PHE A 2 -1.07 -53.21 3.11
C PHE A 2 -0.91 -54.08 1.87
N LEU A 3 -0.30 -53.54 0.81
CA LEU A 3 0.51 -54.31 -0.14
C LEU A 3 1.22 -53.34 -1.11
N ARG A 4 2.56 -53.37 -1.03
CA ARG A 4 3.51 -52.87 -2.03
C ARG A 4 3.31 -53.61 -3.35
N PHE A 5 3.57 -52.98 -4.50
CA PHE A 5 4.20 -53.63 -5.65
C PHE A 5 4.91 -52.59 -6.55
N ARG A 6 6.22 -52.80 -6.76
CA ARG A 6 6.93 -52.46 -8.01
C ARG A 6 6.93 -53.73 -8.88
N PRO A 7 6.93 -53.61 -10.21
CA PRO A 7 8.10 -54.01 -11.02
C PRO A 7 8.38 -52.98 -12.15
N ALA A 8 9.61 -52.67 -12.55
CA ALA A 8 10.62 -53.43 -13.32
C ALA A 8 10.41 -53.39 -14.86
N PHE A 9 11.51 -53.04 -15.53
CA PHE A 9 11.80 -52.88 -16.96
C PHE A 9 11.30 -54.00 -17.89
N CYS A 10 11.01 -53.65 -19.16
CA CYS A 10 11.34 -54.50 -20.32
C CYS A 10 11.53 -53.65 -21.59
N TRP A 11 12.64 -53.89 -22.29
CA TRP A 11 13.00 -53.38 -23.62
C TRP A 11 12.42 -54.30 -24.69
N VAL A 12 11.80 -53.77 -25.77
CA VAL A 12 11.85 -54.38 -27.11
C VAL A 12 11.80 -53.27 -28.17
N SER A 13 12.80 -53.32 -29.04
CA SER A 13 12.99 -52.59 -30.29
C SER A 13 12.16 -53.18 -31.45
N SER A 14 11.65 -52.34 -32.34
CA SER A 14 11.66 -52.61 -33.79
C SER A 14 11.24 -51.39 -34.62
N GLU A 15 12.04 -51.12 -35.65
CA GLU A 15 11.84 -50.15 -36.71
C GLU A 15 10.65 -50.54 -37.60
N ILE A 16 9.84 -49.57 -38.04
CA ILE A 16 9.16 -49.61 -39.34
C ILE A 16 9.25 -48.23 -40.00
N SER A 17 9.52 -48.31 -41.30
CA SER A 17 9.93 -47.32 -42.29
C SER A 17 9.04 -46.09 -42.51
N GLN A 18 9.73 -45.02 -42.87
CA GLN A 18 9.39 -43.97 -43.84
C GLN A 18 8.04 -44.10 -44.57
N THR A 19 7.23 -43.03 -44.57
CA THR A 19 7.06 -42.13 -45.72
C THR A 19 6.01 -41.02 -45.46
N CYS A 20 6.28 -39.86 -46.06
CA CYS A 20 5.34 -38.78 -46.45
C CYS A 20 4.57 -37.97 -45.39
N GLY A 21 4.92 -36.68 -45.32
CA GLY A 21 4.03 -35.63 -44.81
C GLY A 21 4.78 -34.41 -44.28
N PHE A 22 5.37 -33.59 -45.17
CA PHE A 22 5.88 -32.26 -44.83
C PHE A 22 4.68 -31.36 -44.41
N SER A 23 4.33 -31.39 -43.13
CA SER A 23 3.52 -30.34 -42.53
C SER A 23 4.47 -29.26 -42.01
N LYS A 24 4.36 -28.05 -42.57
CA LYS A 24 5.10 -26.85 -42.16
C LYS A 24 4.76 -26.53 -40.70
N TYR A 25 5.46 -27.14 -39.76
CA TYR A 25 5.60 -26.59 -38.42
C TYR A 25 6.48 -25.35 -38.56
N ILE A 26 5.84 -24.17 -38.51
CA ILE A 26 6.55 -22.92 -38.21
C ILE A 26 7.18 -23.15 -36.83
N LEU A 27 8.49 -23.44 -36.82
CA LEU A 27 9.33 -23.36 -35.64
C LEU A 27 9.30 -21.90 -35.19
N LEU A 28 8.34 -21.56 -34.32
CA LEU A 28 8.39 -20.34 -33.53
C LEU A 28 9.69 -20.41 -32.75
N ARG A 29 10.69 -19.62 -33.18
CA ARG A 29 11.95 -19.49 -32.45
C ARG A 29 11.60 -19.13 -31.00
N PRO A 30 12.11 -19.87 -29.99
CA PRO A 30 11.89 -19.48 -28.61
C PRO A 30 12.55 -18.10 -28.42
N PHE A 31 11.72 -17.07 -28.22
CA PHE A 31 12.24 -15.78 -27.79
C PHE A 31 12.98 -15.99 -26.47
N SER A 32 14.18 -15.43 -26.36
CA SER A 32 14.91 -15.46 -25.09
C SER A 32 14.06 -14.80 -24.00
N ASN A 33 14.11 -15.33 -22.77
CA ASN A 33 13.41 -14.74 -21.61
C ASN A 33 13.73 -13.24 -21.44
N SER A 34 14.93 -12.79 -21.86
CA SER A 34 15.32 -11.39 -21.84
C SER A 34 14.56 -10.52 -22.85
N THR A 35 14.21 -11.04 -24.03
CA THR A 35 13.48 -10.30 -25.06
C THR A 35 12.00 -10.18 -24.70
N ILE A 36 11.39 -11.26 -24.21
CA ILE A 36 10.00 -11.26 -23.72
C ILE A 36 9.83 -10.25 -22.59
N ARG A 37 10.78 -10.23 -21.63
CA ARG A 37 10.78 -9.29 -20.51
C ARG A 37 10.83 -7.83 -20.98
N LYS A 38 11.74 -7.50 -21.90
CA LYS A 38 11.83 -6.14 -22.47
C LYS A 38 10.54 -5.69 -23.15
N VAL A 39 9.88 -6.57 -23.89
CA VAL A 39 8.60 -6.27 -24.56
C VAL A 39 7.49 -6.04 -23.52
N MET A 40 7.44 -6.87 -22.48
CA MET A 40 6.47 -6.73 -21.39
C MET A 40 6.67 -5.42 -20.63
N ASP A 41 7.92 -5.10 -20.26
CA ASP A 41 8.28 -3.84 -19.58
C ASP A 41 7.90 -2.62 -20.45
N SER A 42 8.15 -2.68 -21.76
CA SER A 42 7.74 -1.62 -22.70
C SER A 42 6.21 -1.45 -22.78
N LYS A 43 5.44 -2.53 -22.70
CA LYS A 43 3.97 -2.47 -22.71
C LYS A 43 3.44 -1.86 -21.41
N VAL A 44 4.01 -2.25 -20.27
CA VAL A 44 3.68 -1.68 -18.95
C VAL A 44 3.94 -0.18 -18.93
N GLU A 45 5.09 0.27 -19.43
CA GLU A 45 5.44 1.69 -19.44
C GLU A 45 4.48 2.52 -20.30
N LYS A 46 4.11 2.02 -21.49
CA LYS A 46 3.11 2.69 -22.34
C LYS A 46 1.74 2.80 -21.66
N GLU A 47 1.32 1.75 -20.95
CA GLU A 47 0.05 1.76 -20.22
C GLU A 47 0.10 2.74 -19.04
N LYS A 48 1.21 2.76 -18.29
CA LYS A 48 1.45 3.72 -17.23
C LYS A 48 1.40 5.17 -17.72
N GLU A 49 2.11 5.48 -18.80
CA GLU A 49 2.11 6.81 -19.41
C GLU A 49 0.71 7.25 -19.83
N LYS A 50 -0.12 6.33 -20.36
CA LYS A 50 -1.52 6.61 -20.71
C LYS A 50 -2.28 7.18 -19.52
N TYR A 51 -2.21 6.55 -18.35
CA TYR A 51 -2.91 7.03 -17.16
C TYR A 51 -2.30 8.31 -16.58
N HIS A 52 -1.00 8.52 -16.72
CA HIS A 52 -0.34 9.74 -16.24
C HIS A 52 -0.68 10.97 -17.08
N LYS A 53 -0.88 10.80 -18.39
CA LYS A 53 -1.22 11.88 -19.33
C LYS A 53 -2.73 12.11 -19.45
N MET A 54 -3.56 11.22 -18.90
CA MET A 54 -5.02 11.31 -18.96
C MET A 54 -5.55 12.50 -18.16
N PRO A 55 -6.44 13.34 -18.74
CA PRO A 55 -7.13 14.38 -17.99
C PRO A 55 -7.90 13.82 -16.79
N LEU A 56 -7.93 14.57 -15.68
CA LEU A 56 -8.53 14.10 -14.43
C LEU A 56 -10.02 13.72 -14.58
N GLU A 57 -10.80 14.54 -15.29
CA GLU A 57 -12.23 14.26 -15.54
C GLU A 57 -12.44 12.98 -16.34
N GLU A 58 -11.59 12.73 -17.36
CA GLU A 58 -11.62 11.47 -18.11
C GLU A 58 -11.29 10.28 -17.20
N LYS A 59 -10.27 10.44 -16.33
CA LYS A 59 -9.86 9.39 -15.39
C LYS A 59 -10.98 9.06 -14.39
N ARG A 60 -11.72 10.06 -13.90
CA ARG A 60 -12.89 9.87 -13.00
C ARG A 60 -13.98 8.98 -13.61
N HIS A 61 -14.17 9.01 -14.93
CA HIS A 61 -15.09 8.10 -15.61
C HIS A 61 -14.62 6.64 -15.57
N LEU A 62 -13.32 6.38 -15.42
CA LEU A 62 -12.73 5.04 -15.35
C LEU A 62 -12.62 4.48 -13.94
N TYR A 63 -12.80 5.30 -12.90
CA TYR A 63 -12.77 4.80 -11.52
C TYR A 63 -13.79 3.69 -11.33
N ARG A 64 -13.34 2.62 -10.68
CA ARG A 64 -14.17 1.46 -10.35
C ARG A 64 -15.36 1.85 -9.47
N ASP A 65 -15.17 2.79 -8.57
CA ASP A 65 -16.20 3.35 -7.70
C ASP A 65 -16.36 4.84 -7.97
N LYS A 66 -17.61 5.33 -7.98
CA LYS A 66 -17.93 6.76 -8.16
C LYS A 66 -17.96 7.53 -6.85
N SER A 67 -17.93 6.85 -5.70
CA SER A 67 -17.84 7.43 -4.36
C SER A 67 -16.41 7.79 -3.96
N PHE A 68 -15.68 8.47 -4.85
CA PHE A 68 -14.33 8.95 -4.55
C PHE A 68 -14.38 10.19 -3.65
N VAL A 69 -13.29 10.40 -2.91
CA VAL A 69 -13.15 11.50 -1.94
C VAL A 69 -11.90 12.29 -2.29
N VAL A 70 -12.05 13.60 -2.47
CA VAL A 70 -10.92 14.52 -2.72
C VAL A 70 -10.31 14.99 -1.41
N VAL A 71 -9.03 15.38 -1.42
CA VAL A 71 -8.29 15.78 -0.21
C VAL A 71 -8.99 16.90 0.60
N ASP A 72 -9.64 17.85 -0.08
CA ASP A 72 -10.31 18.99 0.57
C ASP A 72 -11.57 18.59 1.35
N GLN A 73 -12.17 17.43 1.03
CA GLN A 73 -13.30 16.88 1.78
C GLN A 73 -12.85 16.17 3.06
N ILE A 74 -11.54 15.94 3.23
CA ILE A 74 -10.98 15.26 4.39
C ILE A 74 -10.54 16.30 5.41
N GLN A 75 -11.22 16.29 6.56
CA GLN A 75 -10.93 17.19 7.66
C GLN A 75 -9.48 17.03 8.14
N THR A 76 -8.82 18.15 8.46
CA THR A 76 -7.55 18.10 9.19
C THR A 76 -7.78 17.55 10.59
N TRP A 77 -6.73 17.09 11.25
CA TRP A 77 -6.81 16.69 12.65
C TRP A 77 -7.30 17.83 13.54
N ALA A 78 -6.86 19.07 13.27
CA ALA A 78 -7.35 20.24 13.99
C ALA A 78 -8.88 20.39 13.88
N ASP A 79 -9.44 20.30 12.66
CA ASP A 79 -10.87 20.46 12.44
C ASP A 79 -11.68 19.27 13.00
N TYR A 80 -11.16 18.05 12.80
CA TYR A 80 -11.76 16.85 13.36
C TYR A 80 -11.82 16.92 14.88
N PHE A 81 -10.74 17.37 15.52
CA PHE A 81 -10.68 17.52 16.97
C PHE A 81 -11.68 18.57 17.46
N GLN A 82 -11.76 19.75 16.83
CA GLN A 82 -12.72 20.78 17.24
C GLN A 82 -14.17 20.29 17.12
N LYS A 83 -14.50 19.59 16.03
CA LYS A 83 -15.85 19.02 15.83
C LYS A 83 -16.24 18.00 16.90
N ASN A 84 -15.26 17.27 17.45
CA ASN A 84 -15.47 16.17 18.40
C ASN A 84 -14.92 16.46 19.80
N LYS A 85 -14.66 17.73 20.13
CA LYS A 85 -13.79 18.15 21.24
C LYS A 85 -14.15 17.52 22.59
N ASP A 86 -15.42 17.59 22.99
CA ASP A 86 -15.85 17.12 24.30
C ASP A 86 -15.73 15.60 24.43
N ARG A 87 -16.13 14.86 23.38
CA ARG A 87 -15.99 13.40 23.31
C ARG A 87 -14.52 12.99 23.37
N LEU A 88 -13.66 13.62 22.58
CA LEU A 88 -12.24 13.27 22.50
C LEU A 88 -11.49 13.60 23.78
N LYS A 89 -11.80 14.73 24.42
CA LYS A 89 -11.21 15.09 25.73
C LYS A 89 -11.59 14.08 26.80
N LYS A 90 -12.86 13.69 26.87
CA LYS A 90 -13.33 12.66 27.81
C LYS A 90 -12.61 11.33 27.57
N GLN A 91 -12.64 10.84 26.33
CA GLN A 91 -11.98 9.58 25.94
C GLN A 91 -10.47 9.59 26.26
N PHE A 92 -9.79 10.71 26.01
CA PHE A 92 -8.37 10.83 26.29
C PHE A 92 -8.07 10.91 27.78
N SER A 93 -8.91 11.59 28.58
CA SER A 93 -8.77 11.62 30.03
C SER A 93 -8.88 10.22 30.65
N GLU A 94 -9.80 9.40 30.15
CA GLU A 94 -9.94 7.99 30.55
C GLU A 94 -8.71 7.18 30.12
N TYR A 95 -8.21 7.41 28.90
CA TYR A 95 -7.03 6.73 28.37
C TYR A 95 -5.75 6.99 29.21
N ILE A 96 -5.49 8.25 29.58
CA ILE A 96 -4.30 8.62 30.35
C ILE A 96 -4.43 8.36 31.86
N SER A 97 -5.64 8.10 32.37
CA SER A 97 -5.83 7.78 33.80
C SER A 97 -5.13 6.47 34.21
N THR A 98 -4.82 5.61 33.25
CA THR A 98 -4.20 4.29 33.46
C THR A 98 -2.81 4.17 32.83
N LYS A 99 -2.30 5.23 32.19
CA LYS A 99 -1.06 5.20 31.41
C LYS A 99 -0.24 6.46 31.64
N GLU A 100 1.05 6.30 31.87
CA GLU A 100 2.00 7.41 31.79
C GLU A 100 2.28 7.73 30.33
N VAL A 101 2.19 9.01 29.95
CA VAL A 101 2.27 9.40 28.55
C VAL A 101 3.08 10.68 28.40
N ASP A 102 4.15 10.59 27.61
CA ASP A 102 4.93 11.75 27.20
C ASP A 102 4.34 12.36 25.92
N LYS A 103 3.87 13.62 26.00
CA LYS A 103 3.23 14.33 24.90
C LYS A 103 4.27 15.12 24.12
N CYS A 104 4.18 15.07 22.80
CA CYS A 104 4.94 15.97 21.93
C CYS A 104 4.51 17.43 22.15
N THR A 105 5.38 18.38 21.78
CA THR A 105 5.02 19.80 21.80
C THR A 105 3.91 20.10 20.78
N ALA A 106 2.92 20.90 21.18
CA ALA A 106 1.83 21.31 20.31
C ALA A 106 2.35 22.17 19.16
N ASP A 107 1.94 21.85 17.93
CA ASP A 107 2.29 22.60 16.73
C ASP A 107 1.07 22.70 15.80
N PRO A 108 0.39 23.87 15.79
CA PRO A 108 -0.79 24.09 14.95
C PRO A 108 -0.53 23.90 13.45
N THR A 109 0.70 24.07 12.98
CA THR A 109 1.05 23.89 11.56
C THR A 109 1.06 22.41 11.19
N LEU A 110 1.62 21.56 12.05
CA LEU A 110 1.62 20.10 11.86
C LEU A 110 0.20 19.53 11.98
N ASN A 111 -0.61 20.07 12.89
CA ASN A 111 -1.99 19.63 13.10
C ASN A 111 -2.89 19.83 11.87
N LYS A 112 -2.54 20.76 10.97
CA LYS A 112 -3.21 20.96 9.67
C LYS A 112 -2.71 20.03 8.57
N LYS A 113 -1.55 19.38 8.77
CA LYS A 113 -0.90 18.47 7.81
C LYS A 113 -1.23 17.01 8.03
N VAL A 114 -1.94 16.67 9.10
CA VAL A 114 -2.36 15.29 9.39
C VAL A 114 -3.87 15.17 9.45
N SER A 115 -4.38 14.02 9.04
CA SER A 115 -5.80 13.67 9.08
C SER A 115 -5.97 12.23 9.55
N ILE A 116 -7.05 11.95 10.27
CA ILE A 116 -7.59 10.60 10.39
C ILE A 116 -8.82 10.51 9.50
N TRP A 117 -8.99 9.38 8.82
CA TRP A 117 -10.14 9.15 7.95
C TRP A 117 -10.54 7.68 8.03
N ASP A 118 -11.80 7.42 8.38
CA ASP A 118 -12.38 6.08 8.43
C ASP A 118 -13.06 5.79 7.09
N GLY A 119 -12.53 4.82 6.33
CA GLY A 119 -13.06 4.51 5.00
C GLY A 119 -12.18 3.59 4.16
N ASN A 120 -12.60 3.40 2.91
CA ASN A 120 -11.87 2.60 1.94
C ASN A 120 -10.76 3.42 1.26
N ILE A 121 -9.50 3.09 1.55
CA ILE A 121 -8.33 3.80 1.02
C ILE A 121 -8.33 3.91 -0.52
N THR A 122 -8.98 2.97 -1.23
CA THR A 122 -9.04 2.98 -2.70
C THR A 122 -9.94 4.09 -3.26
N HIS A 123 -10.66 4.84 -2.43
CA HIS A 123 -11.55 5.92 -2.85
C HIS A 123 -10.86 7.29 -2.83
N LEU A 124 -9.63 7.38 -2.30
CA LEU A 124 -8.94 8.64 -2.09
C LEU A 124 -8.32 9.18 -3.40
N GLU A 125 -8.84 10.31 -3.90
CA GLU A 125 -8.30 11.06 -5.04
C GLU A 125 -7.16 11.97 -4.56
N ILE A 126 -5.98 11.37 -4.39
CA ILE A 126 -4.77 12.01 -3.86
C ILE A 126 -3.51 11.62 -4.66
N ASP A 127 -2.34 12.14 -4.29
CA ASP A 127 -1.11 11.81 -5.02
C ASP A 127 -0.69 10.34 -4.86
N ALA A 128 -0.71 9.81 -3.63
CA ALA A 128 -0.39 8.41 -3.39
C ALA A 128 -1.17 7.80 -2.23
N ILE A 129 -1.46 6.51 -2.35
CA ILE A 129 -1.86 5.65 -1.24
C ILE A 129 -0.75 4.64 -0.96
N ALA A 130 -0.49 4.35 0.30
CA ALA A 130 0.39 3.25 0.67
C ALA A 130 -0.37 1.91 0.61
N ASN A 131 0.31 0.86 0.18
CA ASN A 131 -0.18 -0.50 0.19
C ASN A 131 0.61 -1.33 1.22
N ALA A 132 -0.10 -1.97 2.16
CA ALA A 132 0.48 -2.98 3.05
C ALA A 132 0.62 -4.31 2.30
N ALA A 133 1.67 -4.39 1.47
CA ALA A 133 1.91 -5.48 0.54
C ALA A 133 2.66 -6.66 1.17
N ASN A 134 2.72 -7.76 0.44
CA ASN A 134 3.63 -8.87 0.72
C ASN A 134 4.88 -8.83 -0.18
N LYS A 135 5.90 -9.65 0.12
CA LYS A 135 7.20 -9.65 -0.58
C LYS A 135 7.11 -9.83 -2.11
N SER A 136 6.06 -10.49 -2.62
CA SER A 136 5.91 -10.69 -4.06
C SER A 136 5.43 -9.44 -4.80
N LEU A 137 4.74 -8.51 -4.13
CA LEU A 137 3.98 -7.40 -4.71
C LEU A 137 2.86 -7.80 -5.69
N LEU A 138 2.51 -9.09 -5.79
CA LEU A 138 1.53 -9.58 -6.77
C LEU A 138 0.09 -9.62 -6.23
N GLY A 139 -0.19 -8.83 -5.19
CA GLY A 139 -1.46 -8.78 -4.48
C GLY A 139 -1.61 -9.87 -3.40
N GLY A 140 -2.78 -9.88 -2.77
CA GLY A 140 -3.11 -10.76 -1.66
C GLY A 140 -4.54 -10.52 -1.17
N GLY A 141 -4.77 -10.71 0.13
CA GLY A 141 -6.03 -10.36 0.80
C GLY A 141 -5.98 -8.96 1.44
N GLY A 142 -7.05 -8.61 2.18
CA GLY A 142 -7.10 -7.34 2.92
C GLY A 142 -6.99 -6.10 2.03
N VAL A 143 -6.28 -5.09 2.52
CA VAL A 143 -6.09 -3.82 1.78
C VAL A 143 -5.31 -4.00 0.47
N ASP A 144 -4.36 -4.94 0.43
CA ASP A 144 -3.58 -5.26 -0.77
C ASP A 144 -4.49 -5.80 -1.89
N GLY A 145 -5.34 -6.76 -1.54
CA GLY A 145 -6.35 -7.28 -2.46
C GLY A 145 -7.34 -6.21 -2.94
N ALA A 146 -7.81 -5.34 -2.04
CA ALA A 146 -8.70 -4.24 -2.39
C ALA A 146 -8.04 -3.25 -3.37
N ILE A 147 -6.78 -2.88 -3.13
CA ILE A 147 -6.00 -2.00 -4.01
C ILE A 147 -5.81 -2.63 -5.39
N HIS A 148 -5.38 -3.89 -5.47
CA HIS A 148 -5.23 -4.59 -6.75
C HIS A 148 -6.54 -4.73 -7.52
N ALA A 149 -7.64 -5.02 -6.81
CA ALA A 149 -8.96 -5.10 -7.41
C ALA A 149 -9.40 -3.74 -7.99
N ALA A 150 -9.19 -2.65 -7.25
CA ALA A 150 -9.60 -1.31 -7.67
C ALA A 150 -8.71 -0.71 -8.78
N ALA A 151 -7.39 -0.95 -8.73
CA ALA A 151 -6.44 -0.45 -9.74
C ALA A 151 -6.54 -1.19 -11.08
N GLY A 152 -7.02 -2.44 -11.07
CA GLY A 152 -7.12 -3.29 -12.25
C GLY A 152 -5.82 -4.04 -12.59
N PRO A 153 -5.82 -4.79 -13.71
CA PRO A 153 -4.73 -5.71 -14.06
C PRO A 153 -3.39 -5.01 -14.35
N GLY A 154 -3.43 -3.73 -14.79
CA GLY A 154 -2.23 -2.94 -15.06
C GLY A 154 -1.30 -2.85 -13.83
N LEU A 155 -1.86 -2.68 -12.63
CA LEU A 155 -1.07 -2.62 -11.39
C LEU A 155 -0.28 -3.91 -11.17
N ARG A 156 -0.92 -5.06 -11.35
CA ARG A 156 -0.23 -6.36 -11.19
C ARG A 156 0.87 -6.54 -12.23
N ALA A 157 0.67 -6.06 -13.45
CA ALA A 157 1.67 -6.12 -14.51
C ALA A 157 2.90 -5.27 -14.16
N GLU A 158 2.73 -4.04 -13.65
CA GLU A 158 3.84 -3.21 -13.18
C GLU A 158 4.55 -3.82 -11.98
N CYS A 159 3.81 -4.31 -10.98
CA CYS A 159 4.41 -5.00 -9.83
C CYS A 159 5.31 -6.18 -10.24
N ALA A 160 4.93 -6.93 -11.29
CA ALA A 160 5.73 -8.06 -11.79
C ALA A 160 7.10 -7.62 -12.35
N THR A 161 7.24 -6.37 -12.78
CA THR A 161 8.53 -5.81 -13.26
C THR A 161 9.47 -5.44 -12.10
N LEU A 162 8.93 -5.20 -10.90
CA LEU A 162 9.67 -4.70 -9.74
C LEU A 162 10.51 -5.74 -9.00
N ASN A 163 10.38 -7.04 -9.33
CA ASN A 163 11.08 -8.15 -8.66
C ASN A 163 10.83 -8.23 -7.14
N GLY A 164 9.59 -8.00 -6.70
CA GLY A 164 9.21 -8.06 -5.28
C GLY A 164 9.72 -6.87 -4.45
N CYS A 165 9.62 -6.95 -3.13
CA CYS A 165 10.08 -5.92 -2.19
C CYS A 165 10.50 -6.54 -0.87
N GLN A 166 11.60 -6.08 -0.27
CA GLN A 166 12.02 -6.59 1.03
C GLN A 166 11.19 -5.99 2.16
N THR A 167 11.15 -6.69 3.30
CA THR A 167 10.49 -6.20 4.51
C THR A 167 11.15 -4.91 4.98
N GLY A 168 10.34 -3.89 5.28
CA GLY A 168 10.81 -2.57 5.65
C GLY A 168 11.09 -1.64 4.47
N GLU A 169 11.15 -2.14 3.23
CA GLU A 169 11.35 -1.34 2.02
C GLU A 169 10.03 -0.92 1.37
N ALA A 170 10.10 0.07 0.48
CA ALA A 170 8.98 0.56 -0.31
C ALA A 170 9.32 0.71 -1.80
N LYS A 171 8.36 0.47 -2.68
CA LYS A 171 8.44 0.69 -4.14
C LYS A 171 7.17 1.36 -4.64
N ILE A 172 7.27 2.11 -5.73
CA ILE A 172 6.15 2.89 -6.30
C ILE A 172 5.72 2.35 -7.65
N THR A 173 4.42 2.43 -7.91
CA THR A 173 3.75 2.12 -9.18
C THR A 173 2.73 3.21 -9.51
N ALA A 174 2.19 3.17 -10.73
CA ALA A 174 1.03 3.96 -11.09
C ALA A 174 -0.25 3.49 -10.36
N GLY A 175 -1.19 4.39 -10.16
CA GLY A 175 -2.50 4.07 -9.56
C GLY A 175 -3.50 3.43 -10.53
N TYR A 176 -3.25 3.50 -11.85
CA TYR A 176 -4.14 2.97 -12.89
C TYR A 176 -5.59 3.48 -12.73
N LEU A 177 -6.54 2.56 -12.51
CA LEU A 177 -7.96 2.87 -12.32
C LEU A 177 -8.30 3.42 -10.93
N LEU A 178 -7.32 3.51 -10.01
CA LEU A 178 -7.52 4.19 -8.73
C LEU A 178 -7.68 5.70 -8.93
N PRO A 179 -8.45 6.36 -8.05
CA PRO A 179 -8.42 7.81 -7.93
C PRO A 179 -7.00 8.32 -7.66
N ALA A 180 -6.29 7.68 -6.73
CA ALA A 180 -4.89 7.98 -6.43
C ALA A 180 -4.00 7.91 -7.68
N LYS A 181 -3.02 8.83 -7.78
CA LYS A 181 -2.09 8.86 -8.93
C LYS A 181 -1.07 7.71 -8.85
N HIS A 182 -0.63 7.36 -7.65
CA HIS A 182 0.37 6.32 -7.41
C HIS A 182 -0.02 5.40 -6.25
N VAL A 183 0.60 4.22 -6.23
CA VAL A 183 0.57 3.31 -5.08
C VAL A 183 2.01 3.11 -4.60
N ILE A 184 2.24 3.36 -3.31
CA ILE A 184 3.53 3.08 -2.66
C ILE A 184 3.40 1.77 -1.90
N HIS A 185 3.92 0.69 -2.48
CA HIS A 185 3.91 -0.63 -1.90
C HIS A 185 5.03 -0.77 -0.87
N THR A 186 4.69 -1.10 0.38
CA THR A 186 5.67 -1.37 1.43
C THR A 186 5.36 -2.71 2.08
N VAL A 187 6.40 -3.44 2.47
CA VAL A 187 6.25 -4.77 3.07
C VAL A 187 6.49 -4.67 4.57
N GLY A 188 5.40 -4.73 5.33
CA GLY A 188 5.46 -4.74 6.80
C GLY A 188 6.08 -6.03 7.37
N PRO A 189 6.62 -5.99 8.60
CA PRO A 189 7.09 -7.21 9.28
C PRO A 189 5.94 -8.14 9.62
N VAL A 190 6.24 -9.44 9.69
CA VAL A 190 5.42 -10.45 10.37
C VAL A 190 5.87 -10.52 11.82
N GLY A 191 4.93 -10.45 12.75
CA GLY A 191 5.21 -10.29 14.19
C GLY A 191 5.63 -8.87 14.55
N GLU A 192 5.95 -8.69 15.83
CA GLU A 192 6.32 -7.39 16.37
C GLU A 192 7.80 -7.07 16.11
N ASN A 193 8.06 -6.28 15.06
CA ASN A 193 9.37 -5.72 14.78
C ASN A 193 9.27 -4.21 14.53
N SER A 194 9.50 -3.43 15.57
CA SER A 194 9.34 -1.97 15.55
C SER A 194 10.28 -1.27 14.57
N LEU A 195 11.51 -1.79 14.41
CA LEU A 195 12.49 -1.22 13.49
C LEU A 195 12.05 -1.38 12.03
N LEU A 196 11.58 -2.56 11.64
CA LEU A 196 11.11 -2.82 10.28
C LEU A 196 9.82 -2.08 9.96
N LEU A 197 8.87 -2.01 10.92
CA LEU A 197 7.64 -1.24 10.73
C LEU A 197 7.97 0.25 10.57
N LYS A 198 8.87 0.80 11.40
CA LYS A 198 9.37 2.17 11.26
C LYS A 198 10.04 2.41 9.91
N SER A 199 10.82 1.45 9.41
CA SER A 199 11.43 1.53 8.07
C SER A 199 10.39 1.61 6.96
N CYS A 200 9.26 0.90 7.07
CA CYS A 200 8.16 0.99 6.09
C CYS A 200 7.69 2.45 5.92
N TYR A 201 7.31 3.10 7.03
CA TYR A 201 6.85 4.49 7.00
C TYR A 201 7.94 5.44 6.48
N LYS A 202 9.19 5.29 6.96
CA LYS A 202 10.32 6.10 6.50
C LYS A 202 10.56 5.99 5.00
N ASN A 203 10.54 4.77 4.46
CA ASN A 203 10.79 4.52 3.04
C ASN A 203 9.61 5.00 2.19
N CYS A 204 8.35 4.88 2.65
CA CYS A 204 7.23 5.52 1.96
C CYS A 204 7.37 7.05 1.89
N PHE A 205 7.80 7.70 2.97
CA PHE A 205 8.07 9.14 2.95
C PHE A 205 9.25 9.52 2.06
N GLN A 206 10.29 8.68 1.99
CA GLN A 206 11.40 8.90 1.07
C GLN A 206 10.94 8.84 -0.39
N VAL A 207 10.16 7.80 -0.75
CA VAL A 207 9.54 7.68 -2.07
C VAL A 207 8.65 8.88 -2.39
N LEU A 208 7.84 9.34 -1.44
CA LEU A 208 7.02 10.54 -1.61
C LEU A 208 7.88 11.75 -2.01
N LYS A 209 9.02 11.97 -1.32
CA LYS A 209 9.94 13.08 -1.62
C LYS A 209 10.59 12.93 -2.98
N ASP A 210 11.11 11.75 -3.28
CA ASP A 210 11.84 11.48 -4.53
C ASP A 210 10.94 11.69 -5.75
N HIS A 211 9.64 11.43 -5.61
CA HIS A 211 8.63 11.62 -6.64
C HIS A 211 7.87 12.95 -6.55
N LYS A 212 8.28 13.86 -5.63
CA LYS A 212 7.67 15.19 -5.42
C LYS A 212 6.15 15.13 -5.17
N LEU A 213 5.68 14.07 -4.53
CA LEU A 213 4.28 13.92 -4.14
C LEU A 213 4.04 14.72 -2.85
N ARG A 214 2.84 15.26 -2.67
CA ARG A 214 2.53 16.16 -1.54
C ARG A 214 1.46 15.59 -0.61
N VAL A 215 0.68 14.61 -1.06
CA VAL A 215 -0.38 13.97 -0.27
C VAL A 215 -0.23 12.45 -0.24
N LEU A 216 -0.17 11.86 0.95
CA LEU A 216 -0.04 10.41 1.15
C LEU A 216 -1.01 9.88 2.19
N ALA A 217 -1.74 8.82 1.85
CA ALA A 217 -2.53 8.07 2.82
C ALA A 217 -1.87 6.75 3.21
N PHE A 218 -1.91 6.41 4.50
CA PHE A 218 -1.44 5.13 5.04
C PHE A 218 -2.60 4.29 5.55
N PRO A 219 -2.69 3.00 5.21
CA PRO A 219 -3.49 2.05 5.97
C PRO A 219 -2.75 1.67 7.27
N CYS A 220 -3.39 0.91 8.15
CA CYS A 220 -2.72 0.30 9.31
C CYS A 220 -1.79 -0.85 8.87
N ILE A 221 -0.53 -0.54 8.53
CA ILE A 221 0.46 -1.54 8.09
C ILE A 221 0.76 -2.55 9.21
N SER A 222 0.80 -3.85 8.86
CA SER A 222 1.08 -4.99 9.74
C SER A 222 0.07 -5.31 10.86
N THR A 223 -1.07 -4.61 10.96
CA THR A 223 -2.08 -4.86 12.03
C THR A 223 -3.21 -5.81 11.62
N GLY A 224 -3.12 -6.43 10.44
CA GLY A 224 -4.08 -7.43 9.99
C GLY A 224 -4.00 -8.73 10.79
N SER A 225 -5.11 -9.48 10.86
CA SER A 225 -5.25 -10.68 11.70
C SER A 225 -4.19 -11.76 11.49
N PHE A 226 -3.56 -11.80 10.32
CA PHE A 226 -2.53 -12.79 9.96
C PHE A 226 -1.09 -12.35 10.23
N VAL A 227 -0.85 -11.06 10.52
CA VAL A 227 0.50 -10.48 10.59
C VAL A 227 0.96 -10.27 12.03
N GLY A 228 0.02 -10.11 12.97
CA GLY A 228 0.27 -10.24 14.41
C GLY A 228 0.87 -9.03 15.11
N TYR A 229 0.97 -7.85 14.46
CA TYR A 229 1.42 -6.63 15.14
C TYR A 229 0.26 -6.02 15.95
N PRO A 230 0.43 -5.79 17.27
CA PRO A 230 -0.62 -5.15 18.08
C PRO A 230 -0.96 -3.73 17.58
N ASN A 231 -2.26 -3.41 17.48
CA ASN A 231 -2.74 -2.18 16.85
C ASN A 231 -2.18 -0.90 17.48
N GLU A 232 -2.16 -0.80 18.82
CA GLU A 232 -1.71 0.40 19.53
C GLU A 232 -0.19 0.62 19.41
N PRO A 233 0.69 -0.36 19.68
CA PRO A 233 2.11 -0.27 19.36
C PRO A 233 2.42 0.09 17.90
N ALA A 234 1.68 -0.46 16.93
CA ALA A 234 1.85 -0.10 15.52
C ALA A 234 1.49 1.38 15.25
N ALA A 235 0.40 1.86 15.86
CA ALA A 235 -0.04 3.25 15.73
C ALA A 235 0.96 4.24 16.35
N HIS A 236 1.59 3.91 17.48
CA HIS A 236 2.70 4.69 18.05
C HIS A 236 3.85 4.87 17.03
N ILE A 237 4.21 3.81 16.31
CA ILE A 237 5.26 3.86 15.28
C ILE A 237 4.83 4.71 14.09
N ALA A 238 3.60 4.54 13.60
CA ALA A 238 3.05 5.30 12.49
C ALA A 238 3.06 6.81 12.77
N LEU A 239 2.49 7.20 13.92
CA LEU A 239 2.35 8.60 14.34
C LEU A 239 3.69 9.21 14.70
N GLY A 240 4.52 8.53 15.49
CA GLY A 240 5.84 9.02 15.89
C GLY A 240 6.80 9.15 14.71
N THR A 241 6.72 8.26 13.72
CA THR A 241 7.53 8.38 12.49
C THR A 241 7.05 9.53 11.62
N THR A 242 5.74 9.69 11.48
CA THR A 242 5.14 10.81 10.72
C THR A 242 5.48 12.15 11.34
N ARG A 243 5.32 12.29 12.66
CA ARG A 243 5.64 13.52 13.40
C ARG A 243 7.10 13.96 13.15
N LYS A 244 8.05 13.05 13.38
CA LYS A 244 9.49 13.32 13.15
C LYS A 244 9.80 13.66 11.69
N PHE A 245 9.10 13.04 10.75
CA PHE A 245 9.29 13.35 9.34
C PHE A 245 8.79 14.75 8.99
N LEU A 246 7.60 15.14 9.45
CA LEU A 246 7.02 16.45 9.18
C LEU A 246 7.81 17.58 9.85
N GLU A 247 8.30 17.39 11.08
CA GLU A 247 9.18 18.36 11.75
C GLU A 247 10.47 18.61 10.96
N LYS A 248 11.05 17.56 10.39
CA LYS A 248 12.28 17.66 9.59
C LYS A 248 12.04 18.20 8.18
N ASN A 249 10.82 18.07 7.65
CA ASN A 249 10.49 18.39 6.26
C ASN A 249 9.16 19.14 6.17
N PRO A 250 9.04 20.34 6.77
CA PRO A 250 7.77 21.05 6.87
C PRO A 250 7.16 21.36 5.49
N ASP A 251 7.95 21.65 4.47
CA ASP A 251 7.43 22.09 3.16
C ASP A 251 7.20 20.96 2.14
N SER A 252 7.61 19.72 2.47
CA SER A 252 7.55 18.60 1.51
C SER A 252 6.17 17.95 1.43
N VAL A 253 5.28 18.17 2.41
CA VAL A 253 3.99 17.47 2.51
C VAL A 253 2.87 18.46 2.84
N ASP A 254 1.77 18.36 2.09
CA ASP A 254 0.54 19.11 2.36
C ASP A 254 -0.37 18.32 3.30
N ARG A 255 -0.49 16.99 3.09
CA ARG A 255 -1.34 16.14 3.93
C ARG A 255 -0.83 14.70 4.05
N VAL A 256 -0.79 14.19 5.29
CA VAL A 256 -0.69 12.76 5.61
C VAL A 256 -2.03 12.29 6.17
N ILE A 257 -2.60 11.24 5.59
CA ILE A 257 -3.90 10.71 5.99
C ILE A 257 -3.70 9.32 6.60
N PHE A 258 -4.11 9.13 7.84
CA PHE A 258 -4.23 7.80 8.44
C PHE A 258 -5.61 7.24 8.07
N CYS A 259 -5.63 6.36 7.09
CA CYS A 259 -6.83 5.69 6.60
C CYS A 259 -7.11 4.46 7.49
N LEU A 260 -8.11 4.59 8.34
CA LEU A 260 -8.54 3.60 9.32
C LEU A 260 -9.72 2.81 8.75
N PHE A 261 -9.89 1.58 9.22
CA PHE A 261 -10.97 0.70 8.76
C PHE A 261 -11.71 0.03 9.91
N LEU A 262 -11.00 -0.36 10.97
CA LEU A 262 -11.61 -0.95 12.15
C LEU A 262 -11.92 0.13 13.18
N LYS A 263 -13.10 0.06 13.80
CA LYS A 263 -13.49 0.98 14.88
C LYS A 263 -12.47 1.04 16.02
N LYS A 264 -11.83 -0.09 16.35
CA LYS A 264 -10.75 -0.14 17.35
C LYS A 264 -9.55 0.75 16.98
N ASP A 265 -9.20 0.79 15.69
CA ASP A 265 -8.10 1.62 15.20
C ASP A 265 -8.48 3.10 15.26
N VAL A 266 -9.73 3.45 14.95
CA VAL A 266 -10.24 4.82 15.12
C VAL A 266 -10.05 5.29 16.56
N THR A 267 -10.51 4.52 17.55
CA THR A 267 -10.35 4.88 18.97
C THR A 267 -8.88 4.99 19.39
N ILE A 268 -8.03 4.06 18.96
CA ILE A 268 -6.59 4.10 19.23
C ILE A 268 -5.97 5.37 18.66
N TYR A 269 -6.18 5.63 17.37
CA TYR A 269 -5.60 6.80 16.70
C TYR A 269 -6.15 8.11 17.28
N GLU A 270 -7.42 8.21 17.64
CA GLU A 270 -7.98 9.39 18.30
C GLU A 270 -7.28 9.72 19.63
N ASN A 271 -6.90 8.72 20.41
CA ASN A 271 -6.13 8.90 21.63
C ASN A 271 -4.67 9.28 21.32
N LEU A 272 -4.03 8.54 20.41
CA LEU A 272 -2.61 8.73 20.11
C LEU A 272 -2.32 10.01 19.34
N MET A 273 -3.26 10.50 18.52
CA MET A 273 -3.13 11.80 17.84
C MET A 273 -3.01 12.94 18.86
N GLN A 274 -3.66 12.85 20.02
CA GLN A 274 -3.52 13.85 21.09
C GLN A 274 -2.16 13.81 21.81
N ILE A 275 -1.37 12.75 21.60
CA ILE A 275 -0.02 12.58 22.13
C ILE A 275 1.02 13.10 21.14
N TYR A 276 0.91 12.71 19.86
CA TYR A 276 1.88 13.07 18.82
C TYR A 276 1.58 14.40 18.12
N PHE A 277 0.31 14.80 18.08
CA PHE A 277 -0.19 16.03 17.44
C PHE A 277 -1.18 16.75 18.39
N PRO A 278 -0.74 17.19 19.59
CA PRO A 278 -1.63 17.89 20.51
C PRO A 278 -2.10 19.23 19.94
N ILE A 279 -3.38 19.56 20.19
CA ILE A 279 -4.03 20.79 19.70
C ILE A 279 -3.84 21.97 20.66
N ALA A 280 -3.80 21.72 21.98
CA ALA A 280 -3.50 22.69 23.04
C ALA A 280 -3.26 21.93 24.36
#